data_AF-A0A519MEP4-F1
#
_entry.id   AF-A0A519MEP4-F1
#
_cell.length_a   1.000
_cell.length_b   1.000
_cell.length_c   1.000
_cell.angle_alpha   90.00
_cell.angle_beta   90.00
_cell.angle_gamma   90.00
#
_symmetry.space_group_name_H-M   'P 1'
#
loop_
_entity.id
_entity.type
_entity.pdbx_description
1 polymer ?
#
loop_
_entity_poly.entity_id
_entity_poly.type
_entity_poly.pdbx_seq_one_letter_code
_entity_poly.pdbx_strand_id
1 'polypeptide(L)' 'DVPDLRPWVRYEFADPALQALSSGQKILVRMGPANAARAKALIREVRQRVATGAVARKPVP' A
#
# COMPACT_ATOMS: atom_id res chain seq x y z
N ASP A 1 6.89 10.39 36.43
CA ASP A 1 6.79 9.50 35.26
C ASP A 1 5.36 9.36 34.79
N VAL A 2 5.12 9.56 33.49
CA VAL A 2 3.84 9.24 32.85
C VAL A 2 3.89 7.75 32.45
N PRO A 3 2.93 6.90 32.86
CA PRO A 3 2.91 5.50 32.46
C PRO A 3 2.79 5.37 30.94
N ASP A 4 3.63 4.54 30.32
CA ASP A 4 3.49 4.22 28.90
C ASP A 4 2.26 3.33 28.72
N LEU A 5 1.16 3.93 28.24
CA LEU A 5 -0.14 3.28 28.07
C LEU A 5 -0.17 2.27 26.90
N ARG A 6 0.89 2.18 26.09
CA ARG A 6 0.90 1.33 24.88
C ARG A 6 2.25 0.63 24.68
N PRO A 7 2.68 -0.25 25.61
CA PRO A 7 3.96 -0.96 25.50
C PRO A 7 4.06 -1.81 24.22
N TRP A 8 2.94 -2.29 23.69
CA TRP A 8 2.88 -3.13 22.47
C TRP A 8 3.20 -2.38 21.16
N VAL A 9 3.38 -1.06 21.19
CA VAL A 9 3.78 -0.29 20.01
C VAL A 9 5.31 -0.36 19.77
N ARG A 10 6.05 -0.92 20.72
CA ARG A 10 7.52 -1.02 20.68
C ARG A 10 8.05 -2.27 19.97
N TYR A 11 7.19 -3.09 19.36
CA TYR A 11 7.64 -4.28 18.65
C TYR A 11 8.21 -3.94 17.28
N GLU A 12 9.43 -4.38 17.06
CA GLU A 12 10.10 -4.32 15.77
C GLU A 12 9.91 -5.63 15.02
N PHE A 13 9.98 -5.57 13.69
CA PHE A 13 10.01 -6.78 12.88
C PHE A 13 11.35 -7.47 13.10
N ALA A 14 11.33 -8.80 13.23
CA ALA A 14 12.56 -9.58 13.31
C ALA A 14 13.44 -9.45 12.05
N ASP A 15 12.83 -9.14 10.90
CA ASP A 15 13.52 -8.89 9.63
C ASP A 15 13.55 -7.39 9.31
N PRO A 16 14.74 -6.75 9.36
CA PRO A 16 14.91 -5.33 9.02
C PRO A 16 14.51 -4.99 7.58
N ALA A 17 14.67 -5.92 6.63
CA ALA A 17 14.28 -5.71 5.25
C ALA A 17 12.76 -5.61 5.13
N LEU A 18 12.01 -6.46 5.85
CA LEU A 18 10.55 -6.35 5.94
C LEU A 18 10.11 -5.07 6.67
N GLN A 19 10.84 -4.64 7.71
CA GLN A 19 10.56 -3.38 8.41
C GLN A 19 10.68 -2.16 7.49
N ALA A 20 11.72 -2.13 6.66
CA ALA A 20 12.01 -1.02 5.74
C ALA A 20 10.99 -0.87 4.59
N LEU A 21 10.20 -1.92 4.30
CA LEU A 21 9.16 -1.86 3.28
C LEU A 21 8.11 -0.79 3.62
N SER A 22 7.65 -0.06 2.60
CA SER A 22 6.47 0.79 2.70
C SER A 22 5.24 -0.03 3.12
N SER A 23 4.25 0.63 3.72
CA SER A 23 3.01 -0.02 4.15
C SER A 23 2.34 -0.79 2.99
N GLY A 24 2.35 -0.24 1.77
CA GLY A 24 1.83 -0.89 0.58
C GLY A 24 2.61 -2.15 0.19
N GLN A 25 3.95 -2.12 0.26
CA GLN A 25 4.78 -3.30 0.00
C GLN A 25 4.55 -4.41 1.05
N LYS A 26 4.46 -4.06 2.34
CA LYS A 26 4.12 -5.03 3.40
C LYS A 26 2.75 -5.66 3.16
N ILE A 27 1.77 -4.89 2.72
CA ILE A 27 0.45 -5.39 2.33
C ILE A 27 0.57 -6.39 1.17
N LEU A 28 1.31 -6.06 0.11
CA LEU A 28 1.52 -6.97 -1.03
C LEU A 28 2.19 -8.29 -0.61
N VAL A 29 3.17 -8.24 0.31
CA VAL A 29 3.81 -9.44 0.87
C VAL A 29 2.78 -10.32 1.59
N ARG A 30 1.93 -9.74 2.44
CA ARG A 30 0.89 -10.47 3.19
C ARG A 30 -0.16 -11.14 2.31
N MET A 31 -0.48 -10.55 1.15
CA MET A 31 -1.47 -11.13 0.23
C MET A 31 -0.94 -12.34 -0.55
N GLY A 32 0.38 -12.52 -0.63
CA GLY A 32 1.03 -13.54 -1.47
C GLY A 32 1.17 -13.15 -2.95
N PRO A 33 2.02 -13.86 -3.72
CA PRO A 33 2.47 -13.44 -5.05
C PRO A 33 1.34 -13.31 -6.08
N ALA A 34 0.38 -14.25 -6.08
CA ALA A 34 -0.74 -14.23 -7.02
C ALA A 34 -1.64 -13.00 -6.83
N ASN A 35 -1.98 -12.68 -5.58
CA ASN A 35 -2.81 -11.52 -5.26
C ASN A 35 -2.03 -10.21 -5.44
N ALA A 36 -0.75 -10.20 -5.09
CA ALA A 36 0.11 -9.05 -5.34
C ALA A 36 0.19 -8.69 -6.83
N ALA A 37 0.24 -9.69 -7.73
CA ALA A 37 0.20 -9.46 -9.17
C ALA A 37 -1.13 -8.81 -9.61
N ARG A 38 -2.25 -9.35 -9.14
CA ARG A 38 -3.60 -8.80 -9.42
C ARG A 38 -3.75 -7.36 -8.91
N ALA A 39 -3.34 -7.10 -7.67
CA ALA A 39 -3.40 -5.77 -7.07
C ALA A 39 -2.52 -4.75 -7.84
N LYS A 40 -1.30 -5.13 -8.23
CA LYS A 40 -0.42 -4.27 -9.03
C LYS A 40 -1.02 -3.95 -10.40
N ALA A 41 -1.69 -4.90 -11.05
CA ALA A 41 -2.35 -4.65 -12.34
C ALA A 41 -3.44 -3.58 -12.20
N LEU A 42 -4.31 -3.70 -11.20
CA LEU A 42 -5.35 -2.71 -10.91
C LEU A 42 -4.77 -1.32 -10.59
N ILE A 43 -3.74 -1.25 -9.74
CA ILE A 43 -3.10 0.02 -9.38
C ILE A 43 -2.48 0.70 -10.61
N ARG A 44 -1.87 -0.07 -11.53
CA ARG A 44 -1.34 0.47 -12.80
C ARG A 44 -2.45 1.05 -13.66
N GLU A 45 -3.58 0.36 -13.76
CA GLU A 45 -4.74 0.84 -14.51
C GLU A 45 -5.28 2.15 -13.94
N VAL A 46 -5.47 2.22 -12.61
CA VAL A 46 -5.89 3.44 -11.92
C VAL A 46 -4.90 4.57 -12.18
N ARG A 47 -3.60 4.31 -12.06
CA ARG A 47 -2.56 5.31 -12.34
C ARG A 47 -2.65 5.85 -13.77
N GLN A 48 -2.87 4.99 -14.77
CA GLN A 48 -3.03 5.43 -16.16
C GLN A 48 -4.22 6.38 -16.32
N ARG A 49 -5.37 6.03 -15.73
CA ARG A 49 -6.58 6.87 -15.79
C ARG A 49 -6.37 8.23 -15.11
N VAL A 50 -5.70 8.23 -13.95
CA VAL A 50 -5.40 9.46 -13.20
C VAL A 50 -4.38 10.33 -13.93
N ALA A 51 -3.28 9.75 -14.42
CA ALA A 51 -2.21 10.49 -15.09
C ALA A 51 -2.66 11.12 -16.42
N THR A 52 -3.62 10.51 -17.12
CA THR A 52 -4.14 11.00 -18.41
C THR A 52 -5.30 11.98 -18.26
N GLY A 53 -5.79 12.23 -17.03
CA GLY A 53 -6.97 13.06 -16.79
C GLY A 53 -8.27 12.49 -17.36
N ALA A 54 -8.27 11.22 -17.80
CA ALA A 54 -9.45 10.54 -18.34
C ALA A 54 -10.62 10.52 -17.35
N VAL A 55 -10.33 10.53 -16.04
CA VAL A 55 -11.34 10.57 -14.97
C VAL A 55 -12.11 11.90 -14.94
N ALA A 56 -11.50 13.00 -15.38
CA ALA A 56 -12.09 14.35 -15.33
C ALA A 56 -12.85 14.73 -16.61
N ARG A 57 -12.84 13.89 -17.66
CA ARG A 57 -13.46 14.22 -18.94
C ARG A 57 -14.98 14.03 -18.84
N LYS A 58 -15.71 15.10 -18.53
CA LYS A 58 -17.18 15.15 -18.63
C LYS A 58 -17.57 14.91 -20.10
N PRO A 59 -18.55 14.04 -20.42
CA PRO A 59 -19.06 13.98 -21.78
C PRO A 59 -19.67 15.34 -22.11
N VAL A 60 -19.18 15.97 -23.17
CA VAL A 60 -19.82 17.15 -23.76
C VAL A 60 -21.02 16.63 -24.57
N PRO A 61 -22.25 17.17 -24.36
CA PRO A 61 -23.41 16.79 -25.16
C PRO A 61 -23.25 17.15 -26.64
#